data_AF-A0ABD5P9U0-F1
#
_entry.id   AF-A0ABD5P9U0-F1
#
_cell.length_a   1.000
_cell.length_b   1.000
_cell.length_c   1.000
_cell.angle_alpha   90.00
_cell.angle_beta   90.00
_cell.angle_gamma   90.00
#
_symmetry.space_group_name_H-M   'P 1'
#
loop_
_entity.id
_entity.type
_entity.pdbx_description
1 polymer ?
#
loop_
_entity_poly.entity_id
_entity_poly.type
_entity_poly.pdbx_seq_one_letter_code
_entity_poly.pdbx_strand_id
1 'polypeptide(L)'
;MPGEERTGVGRRRFLSLAGGAAGSAALAGCSGVLGNDPTGGTTTDTSSGNDSGGATETESGGDGADDGEGGAFPIRITQGQVPQGLDPHDHRQTPAKTVLLHCYQGVLSTDRHGRIVEGLATNYRRMENGNRVRFDVREDVSFHDGSSLTPEDVVFSVERVADDATGFSSPQRDQLDGVTDAAVVDGERSVEVRSSGVDPVVFTTFASYCDVLSKEWVQSHDRSYIASNAMGTGPFVLESYESGSRVEFSRFEDYWGDRPAASAVSFSAETDPVARIDALLEGEVDVAVGVPPAGVRRINDGTRARVEVAPSTRLLFTGMRDDTQPFDSVAFRRALNYAVDLESVVGNVLQGFGEQTGQPTLEGFTGHNPDVEPYPYDPERAEQLVEQSGYAGAEITLHVPTGRYLKGFEIAQSVVGYVDELSNVSATVERRGFQSLASDLLSPTDSDDPAWYLIGWNEPTADGVLVMRPLLTSDGRLSTWSNEAFDRLLTQASSQTGDERVNTLRDANQLAHDRAPWVFLNRQYSVYGVSSAIDWRARTDERVDAAEMRRSE
;
A
#
# COMPACT_ATOMS: atom_id res chain seq x y z
N MET A 1 -31.01 51.96 -34.74
CA MET A 1 -31.61 50.69 -35.24
C MET A 1 -30.49 49.93 -35.94
N PRO A 2 -30.33 48.65 -35.60
CA PRO A 2 -29.08 48.01 -35.14
C PRO A 2 -28.56 47.01 -36.20
N GLY A 3 -27.44 46.28 -36.10
CA GLY A 3 -26.46 45.98 -35.04
C GLY A 3 -25.90 44.58 -35.36
N GLU A 4 -24.67 44.26 -34.97
CA GLU A 4 -24.25 42.87 -34.76
C GLU A 4 -22.99 42.82 -33.87
N GLU A 5 -23.20 42.30 -32.66
CA GLU A 5 -22.21 42.07 -31.62
C GLU A 5 -21.58 40.67 -31.76
N ARG A 6 -20.31 40.62 -31.36
CA ARG A 6 -19.54 39.39 -31.12
C ARG A 6 -20.09 38.65 -29.91
N THR A 7 -20.32 37.34 -30.03
CA THR A 7 -20.59 36.45 -28.90
C THR A 7 -19.41 35.51 -28.65
N GLY A 8 -18.80 35.64 -27.47
CA GLY A 8 -18.02 34.58 -26.83
C GLY A 8 -18.98 33.60 -26.16
N VAL A 9 -18.69 32.30 -26.26
CA VAL A 9 -19.48 31.26 -25.60
C VAL A 9 -18.74 30.82 -24.34
N GLY A 10 -19.25 31.29 -23.20
CA GLY A 10 -18.84 30.90 -21.86
C GLY A 10 -19.47 29.58 -21.41
N ARG A 11 -18.75 28.92 -20.51
CA ARG A 11 -19.10 27.73 -19.73
C ARG A 11 -20.53 27.78 -19.18
N ARG A 12 -21.34 26.76 -19.49
CA ARG A 12 -22.63 26.54 -18.83
C ARG A 12 -22.41 25.72 -17.55
N ARG A 13 -22.55 26.41 -16.42
CA ARG A 13 -22.99 25.84 -15.13
C ARG A 13 -24.45 25.41 -15.28
N PHE A 14 -24.78 24.24 -14.75
CA PHE A 14 -26.17 23.84 -14.47
C PHE A 14 -26.32 23.80 -12.94
N LEU A 15 -27.16 24.67 -12.40
CA LEU A 15 -27.64 24.64 -11.01
C LEU A 15 -29.16 24.69 -11.07
N SER A 16 -29.80 23.73 -10.43
CA SER A 16 -31.21 23.79 -10.04
C SER A 16 -31.28 23.36 -8.57
N LEU A 17 -31.60 24.35 -7.73
CA LEU A 17 -31.81 24.26 -6.29
C LEU A 17 -33.09 23.48 -5.94
N ALA A 18 -33.04 22.73 -4.83
CA ALA A 18 -34.10 22.73 -3.82
C ALA A 18 -33.59 22.20 -2.46
N GLY A 19 -33.72 23.04 -1.41
CA GLY A 19 -34.04 22.63 -0.04
C GLY A 19 -32.90 22.11 0.84
N GLY A 20 -32.46 22.93 1.79
CA GLY A 20 -31.34 22.65 2.68
C GLY A 20 -31.65 21.79 3.90
N ALA A 21 -30.60 21.14 4.39
CA ALA A 21 -30.35 20.85 5.79
C ALA A 21 -28.81 20.75 5.94
N ALA A 22 -28.24 21.61 6.78
CA ALA A 22 -26.82 21.60 7.09
C ALA A 22 -26.47 20.31 7.83
N GLY A 23 -25.67 19.45 7.21
CA GLY A 23 -25.10 18.25 7.82
C GLY A 23 -23.59 18.40 7.87
N SER A 24 -23.08 18.83 9.03
CA SER A 24 -21.66 18.85 9.34
C SER A 24 -21.12 17.43 9.32
N ALA A 25 -20.20 17.11 8.41
CA ALA A 25 -19.45 15.87 8.45
C ALA A 25 -18.45 15.95 9.62
N ALA A 26 -18.77 15.23 10.71
CA ALA A 26 -17.86 15.04 11.83
C ALA A 26 -16.77 14.03 11.43
N LEU A 27 -15.55 14.53 11.23
CA LEU A 27 -14.36 13.68 11.17
C LEU A 27 -13.92 13.38 12.60
N ALA A 28 -14.07 12.13 13.02
CA ALA A 28 -13.59 11.64 14.30
C ALA A 28 -12.06 11.53 14.26
N GLY A 29 -11.38 12.59 14.73
CA GLY A 29 -9.96 12.57 15.09
C GLY A 29 -9.84 12.67 16.61
N CYS A 30 -9.43 11.59 17.27
CA CYS A 30 -9.09 11.64 18.70
C CYS A 30 -7.58 11.86 18.84
N SER A 31 -7.20 13.10 19.15
CA SER A 31 -5.85 13.46 19.59
C SER A 31 -5.74 13.27 21.11
N GLY A 32 -4.95 12.30 21.55
CA GLY A 32 -4.49 12.20 22.94
C GLY A 32 -3.31 13.14 23.17
N VAL A 33 -3.53 14.23 23.91
CA VAL A 33 -2.49 15.16 24.35
C VAL A 33 -1.88 14.64 25.65
N LEU A 34 -0.58 14.37 25.66
CA LEU A 34 0.24 14.23 26.87
C LEU A 34 0.79 15.61 27.25
N GLY A 35 0.56 16.02 28.50
CA GLY A 35 1.15 17.20 29.10
C GLY A 35 1.39 16.98 30.60
N ASN A 36 2.64 16.70 30.95
CA ASN A 36 3.25 16.95 32.27
C ASN A 36 3.45 18.49 32.38
N ASP A 37 3.41 19.23 33.50
CA ASP A 37 3.77 19.01 34.90
C ASP A 37 3.37 20.31 35.71
N PRO A 38 3.91 20.63 36.92
CA PRO A 38 3.37 20.45 38.27
C PRO A 38 2.81 21.74 38.95
N THR A 39 2.32 21.59 40.20
CA THR A 39 2.01 22.55 41.31
C THR A 39 0.59 22.28 41.83
N GLY A 40 0.24 22.21 43.11
CA GLY A 40 0.85 22.54 44.39
C GLY A 40 -0.29 23.00 45.31
N GLY A 41 -0.52 22.33 46.45
CA GLY A 41 -1.23 22.91 47.61
C GLY A 41 -2.60 22.34 48.04
N THR A 42 -2.55 21.58 49.13
CA THR A 42 -3.28 21.83 50.40
C THR A 42 -4.71 21.28 50.60
N THR A 43 -4.75 20.19 51.39
CA THR A 43 -5.65 19.77 52.50
C THR A 43 -7.18 19.75 52.31
N THR A 44 -7.81 18.60 52.62
CA THR A 44 -8.32 18.28 53.99
C THR A 44 -8.82 16.83 54.09
N ASP A 45 -8.70 16.31 55.31
CA ASP A 45 -9.17 15.04 55.89
C ASP A 45 -10.52 14.49 55.41
N THR A 46 -10.68 13.15 55.41
CA THR A 46 -11.40 12.41 56.47
C THR A 46 -11.38 10.89 56.23
N SER A 47 -10.64 10.20 57.10
CA SER A 47 -10.92 8.95 57.82
C SER A 47 -11.44 7.67 57.12
N SER A 48 -10.72 6.58 57.45
CA SER A 48 -11.20 5.30 58.01
C SER A 48 -11.38 4.10 57.08
N GLY A 49 -10.66 3.03 57.41
CA GLY A 49 -11.06 1.65 57.08
C GLY A 49 -9.92 0.70 56.71
N ASN A 50 -9.11 0.31 57.70
CA ASN A 50 -8.18 -0.81 57.60
C ASN A 50 -8.96 -2.13 57.68
N ASP A 51 -8.83 -3.01 56.71
CA ASP A 51 -8.93 -4.46 56.97
C ASP A 51 -8.01 -5.26 56.06
N SER A 52 -7.39 -6.24 56.69
CA SER A 52 -6.28 -7.06 56.26
C SER A 52 -6.77 -8.51 56.16
N GLY A 53 -6.41 -9.22 55.10
CA GLY A 53 -6.38 -10.68 55.19
C GLY A 53 -6.58 -11.40 53.86
N GLY A 54 -5.70 -12.36 53.61
CA GLY A 54 -6.01 -13.51 52.76
C GLY A 54 -5.12 -13.68 51.54
N ALA A 55 -3.87 -14.09 51.76
CA ALA A 55 -3.11 -14.81 50.76
C ALA A 55 -3.76 -16.20 50.56
N THR A 56 -3.95 -16.58 49.29
CA THR A 56 -4.18 -17.98 48.92
C THR A 56 -3.34 -18.25 47.68
N GLU A 57 -2.27 -19.00 47.89
CA GLU A 57 -1.53 -19.72 46.85
C GLU A 57 -2.51 -20.67 46.14
N THR A 58 -2.39 -20.80 44.82
CA THR A 58 -2.93 -21.99 44.13
C THR A 58 -1.91 -22.43 43.10
N GLU A 59 -1.65 -23.72 43.19
CA GLU A 59 -0.49 -24.43 42.69
C GLU A 59 -0.46 -24.55 41.17
N SER A 60 0.78 -24.55 40.68
CA SER A 60 1.22 -25.08 39.40
C SER A 60 0.75 -26.52 39.21
N GLY A 61 -0.16 -26.73 38.26
CA GLY A 61 -0.46 -28.03 37.67
C GLY A 61 0.07 -28.05 36.24
N GLY A 62 1.30 -28.52 36.08
CA GLY A 62 1.82 -28.88 34.76
C GLY A 62 1.24 -30.22 34.34
N ASP A 63 0.44 -30.22 33.27
CA ASP A 63 0.13 -31.42 32.51
C ASP A 63 0.84 -31.30 31.17
N GLY A 64 1.93 -32.08 31.05
CA GLY A 64 2.55 -32.40 29.77
C GLY A 64 1.60 -33.29 28.99
N ALA A 65 1.07 -32.75 27.89
CA ALA A 65 0.41 -33.54 26.87
C ALA A 65 1.49 -34.16 25.97
N ASP A 66 1.42 -35.48 25.89
CA ASP A 66 2.15 -36.40 25.03
C ASP A 66 2.19 -35.92 23.57
N ASP A 67 3.39 -35.65 23.06
CA ASP A 67 3.70 -35.31 21.67
C ASP A 67 3.45 -36.53 20.77
N GLY A 68 2.19 -36.73 20.37
CA GLY A 68 1.84 -37.53 19.21
C GLY A 68 2.27 -36.82 17.92
N GLU A 69 2.86 -37.57 16.99
CA GLU A 69 3.33 -37.11 15.67
C GLU A 69 2.38 -36.07 15.02
N GLY A 70 2.77 -34.79 15.08
CA GLY A 70 2.03 -33.67 14.48
C GLY A 70 1.54 -32.57 15.44
N GLY A 71 2.34 -32.19 16.44
CA GLY A 71 2.00 -31.10 17.37
C GLY A 71 1.65 -29.76 16.69
N ALA A 72 0.82 -28.94 17.37
CA ALA A 72 0.40 -27.63 16.90
C ALA A 72 1.60 -26.76 16.45
N PHE A 73 1.47 -26.10 15.31
CA PHE A 73 2.48 -25.24 14.72
C PHE A 73 1.89 -23.83 14.58
N PRO A 74 1.85 -23.02 15.66
CA PRO A 74 1.44 -21.64 15.57
C PRO A 74 2.53 -20.79 14.90
N ILE A 75 2.12 -19.77 14.16
CA ILE A 75 2.98 -18.75 13.58
C ILE A 75 2.66 -17.41 14.25
N ARG A 76 3.66 -16.76 14.83
CA ARG A 76 3.51 -15.45 15.49
C ARG A 76 4.24 -14.39 14.68
N ILE A 77 3.51 -13.37 14.23
CA ILE A 77 4.03 -12.33 13.36
C ILE A 77 3.90 -10.99 14.08
N THR A 78 4.97 -10.21 14.12
CA THR A 78 4.91 -8.82 14.58
C THR A 78 5.18 -7.86 13.44
N GLN A 79 4.36 -6.81 13.36
CA GLN A 79 4.47 -5.74 12.37
C GLN A 79 4.22 -4.37 12.99
N GLY A 80 4.55 -3.31 12.26
CA GLY A 80 4.43 -1.94 12.77
C GLY A 80 3.02 -1.54 13.22
N GLN A 81 2.00 -2.12 12.58
CA GLN A 81 0.58 -1.83 12.84
C GLN A 81 -0.29 -3.04 12.50
N VAL A 82 -1.33 -3.27 13.27
CA VAL A 82 -2.44 -4.20 12.99
C VAL A 82 -3.67 -3.34 12.62
N PRO A 83 -4.57 -3.80 11.72
CA PRO A 83 -5.71 -2.99 11.31
C PRO A 83 -6.65 -2.66 12.47
N GLN A 84 -7.39 -1.55 12.33
CA GLN A 84 -8.40 -1.10 13.29
C GLN A 84 -9.83 -1.56 12.93
N GLY A 85 -10.00 -2.27 11.81
CA GLY A 85 -11.18 -3.07 11.51
C GLY A 85 -10.82 -4.31 10.70
N LEU A 86 -11.75 -5.26 10.59
CA LEU A 86 -11.54 -6.51 9.87
C LEU A 86 -12.29 -6.61 8.53
N ASP A 87 -12.99 -5.55 8.12
CA ASP A 87 -13.62 -5.48 6.81
C ASP A 87 -12.57 -5.31 5.70
N PRO A 88 -12.37 -6.27 4.78
CA PRO A 88 -11.38 -6.15 3.73
C PRO A 88 -11.70 -5.05 2.74
N HIS A 89 -12.96 -4.66 2.56
CA HIS A 89 -13.31 -3.56 1.66
C HIS A 89 -13.11 -2.17 2.30
N ASP A 90 -12.83 -2.07 3.60
CA ASP A 90 -12.57 -0.79 4.31
C ASP A 90 -11.07 -0.49 4.47
N HIS A 91 -10.20 -1.26 3.80
CA HIS A 91 -8.74 -1.12 3.92
C HIS A 91 -8.05 -1.05 2.56
N ARG A 92 -7.00 -0.22 2.45
CA ARG A 92 -6.11 -0.16 1.27
C ARG A 92 -4.63 -0.40 1.60
N GLN A 93 -4.26 -0.39 2.88
CA GLN A 93 -2.87 -0.42 3.32
C GLN A 93 -2.32 -1.86 3.40
N THR A 94 -1.05 -2.05 3.04
CA THR A 94 -0.37 -3.37 3.05
C THR A 94 -0.46 -4.12 4.39
N PRO A 95 -0.25 -3.49 5.58
CA PRO A 95 -0.30 -4.22 6.85
C PRO A 95 -1.68 -4.81 7.15
N ALA A 96 -2.75 -4.11 6.78
CA ALA A 96 -4.12 -4.60 6.92
C ALA A 96 -4.38 -5.78 5.98
N LYS A 97 -3.99 -5.66 4.71
CA LYS A 97 -4.12 -6.75 3.73
C LYS A 97 -3.34 -8.01 4.13
N THR A 98 -2.15 -7.83 4.72
CA THR A 98 -1.31 -8.93 5.22
C THR A 98 -2.02 -9.75 6.29
N VAL A 99 -2.77 -9.10 7.18
CA VAL A 99 -3.61 -9.79 8.17
C VAL A 99 -4.80 -10.47 7.47
N LEU A 100 -5.54 -9.71 6.67
CA LEU A 100 -6.85 -10.11 6.15
C LEU A 100 -6.80 -11.24 5.11
N LEU A 101 -5.69 -11.41 4.39
CA LEU A 101 -5.52 -12.51 3.43
C LEU A 101 -5.64 -13.91 4.05
N HIS A 102 -5.49 -14.03 5.38
CA HIS A 102 -5.63 -15.30 6.10
C HIS A 102 -7.10 -15.72 6.23
N CYS A 103 -8.02 -14.74 6.22
CA CYS A 103 -9.46 -14.96 6.37
C CYS A 103 -10.21 -14.82 5.04
N TYR A 104 -9.80 -13.89 4.19
CA TYR A 104 -10.52 -13.50 2.97
C TYR A 104 -9.75 -13.85 1.70
N GLN A 105 -10.47 -14.15 0.62
CA GLN A 105 -9.90 -14.47 -0.68
C GLN A 105 -10.67 -13.79 -1.82
N GLY A 106 -9.96 -13.40 -2.88
CA GLY A 106 -10.53 -12.91 -4.12
C GLY A 106 -10.87 -14.02 -5.13
N VAL A 107 -11.53 -13.63 -6.22
CA VAL A 107 -11.76 -14.53 -7.38
C VAL A 107 -10.45 -14.97 -8.05
N LEU A 108 -9.42 -14.12 -7.97
CA LEU A 108 -8.06 -14.40 -8.40
C LEU A 108 -7.08 -14.12 -7.25
N SER A 109 -5.84 -14.58 -7.41
CA SER A 109 -4.73 -14.23 -6.50
C SER A 109 -3.43 -14.08 -7.29
N THR A 110 -2.33 -13.82 -6.59
CA THR A 110 -0.98 -13.76 -7.15
C THR A 110 -0.07 -14.78 -6.47
N ASP A 111 0.71 -15.51 -7.26
CA ASP A 111 1.76 -16.35 -6.73
C ASP A 111 2.99 -15.53 -6.27
N ARG A 112 3.99 -16.21 -5.70
CA ARG A 112 5.24 -15.58 -5.22
C ARG A 112 6.05 -14.82 -6.28
N HIS A 113 5.74 -15.03 -7.55
CA HIS A 113 6.36 -14.35 -8.70
C HIS A 113 5.50 -13.20 -9.22
N GLY A 114 4.39 -12.87 -8.54
CA GLY A 114 3.44 -11.85 -8.97
C GLY A 114 2.58 -12.28 -10.16
N ARG A 115 2.59 -13.57 -10.54
CA ARG A 115 1.75 -14.07 -11.63
C ARG A 115 0.34 -14.29 -11.11
N ILE A 116 -0.63 -13.88 -11.91
CA ILE A 116 -2.05 -14.12 -11.62
C ILE A 116 -2.31 -15.63 -11.63
N VAL A 117 -2.98 -16.10 -10.60
CA VAL A 117 -3.42 -17.49 -10.44
C VAL A 117 -4.89 -17.52 -10.04
N GLU A 118 -5.53 -18.67 -10.26
CA GLU A 118 -6.90 -18.95 -9.84
C GLU A 118 -7.07 -18.82 -8.32
N GLY A 119 -8.13 -18.15 -7.89
CA GLY A 119 -8.58 -18.07 -6.49
C GLY A 119 -9.92 -18.77 -6.35
N LEU A 120 -10.96 -18.00 -5.97
CA LEU A 120 -12.34 -18.49 -5.91
C LEU A 120 -12.98 -18.71 -7.30
N ALA A 121 -12.32 -18.28 -8.37
CA ALA A 121 -12.67 -18.66 -9.74
C ALA A 121 -11.75 -19.78 -10.24
N THR A 122 -12.34 -20.79 -10.90
CA THR A 122 -11.65 -21.90 -11.56
C THR A 122 -11.14 -21.55 -12.96
N ASN A 123 -11.67 -20.48 -13.56
CA ASN A 123 -11.28 -19.96 -14.86
C ASN A 123 -11.62 -18.47 -14.93
N TYR A 124 -10.81 -17.71 -15.66
CA TYR A 124 -11.03 -16.30 -15.95
C TYR A 124 -10.68 -16.00 -17.41
N ARG A 125 -11.51 -15.22 -18.09
CA ARG A 125 -11.27 -14.86 -19.50
C ARG A 125 -11.85 -13.50 -19.86
N ARG A 126 -11.21 -12.85 -20.83
CA ARG A 126 -11.72 -11.62 -21.44
C ARG A 126 -12.69 -12.01 -22.55
N MET A 127 -13.87 -11.39 -22.55
CA MET A 127 -14.95 -11.67 -23.51
C MET A 127 -14.82 -10.79 -24.76
N GLU A 128 -15.61 -11.11 -25.80
CA GLU A 128 -15.65 -10.34 -27.04
C GLU A 128 -15.90 -8.84 -26.77
N ASN A 129 -15.09 -7.98 -27.41
CA ASN A 129 -14.97 -6.52 -27.25
C ASN A 129 -14.05 -6.01 -26.13
N GLY A 130 -13.47 -6.90 -25.31
CA GLY A 130 -12.38 -6.55 -24.40
C GLY A 130 -12.78 -5.75 -23.15
N ASN A 131 -13.98 -5.20 -23.09
CA ASN A 131 -14.53 -4.44 -21.95
C ASN A 131 -15.38 -5.30 -20.99
N ARG A 132 -15.40 -6.61 -21.20
CA ARG A 132 -16.07 -7.58 -20.32
C ARG A 132 -15.10 -8.69 -19.97
N VAL A 133 -15.13 -9.10 -18.71
CA VAL A 133 -14.42 -10.28 -18.22
C VAL A 133 -15.40 -11.22 -17.55
N ARG A 134 -15.07 -12.51 -17.60
CA ARG A 134 -15.86 -13.58 -17.00
C ARG A 134 -15.01 -14.39 -16.03
N PHE A 135 -15.59 -14.71 -14.88
CA PHE A 135 -15.03 -15.57 -13.84
C PHE A 135 -15.96 -16.77 -13.64
N ASP A 136 -15.43 -17.99 -13.77
CA ASP A 136 -16.17 -19.23 -13.51
C ASP A 136 -15.96 -19.62 -12.03
N VAL A 137 -16.97 -19.48 -11.19
CA VAL A 137 -16.90 -19.55 -9.72
C VAL A 137 -16.89 -20.99 -9.21
N ARG A 138 -16.08 -21.26 -8.19
CA ARG A 138 -16.00 -22.58 -7.53
C ARG A 138 -17.34 -23.05 -6.94
N GLU A 139 -17.50 -24.37 -6.86
CA GLU A 139 -18.65 -25.01 -6.21
C GLU A 139 -18.28 -25.61 -4.84
N ASP A 140 -17.00 -25.92 -4.63
CA ASP A 140 -16.44 -26.67 -3.51
C ASP A 140 -15.96 -25.78 -2.35
N VAL A 141 -16.42 -24.52 -2.31
CA VAL A 141 -15.99 -23.53 -1.31
C VAL A 141 -17.11 -23.27 -0.31
N SER A 142 -16.77 -23.42 0.96
CA SER A 142 -17.57 -22.94 2.09
C SER A 142 -16.94 -21.73 2.74
N PHE A 143 -17.80 -20.85 3.23
CA PHE A 143 -17.44 -19.84 4.21
C PHE A 143 -17.19 -20.49 5.58
N HIS A 144 -16.56 -19.76 6.50
CA HIS A 144 -16.23 -20.22 7.85
C HIS A 144 -17.45 -20.65 8.69
N ASP A 145 -18.65 -20.18 8.36
CA ASP A 145 -19.90 -20.59 9.01
C ASP A 145 -20.55 -21.84 8.39
N GLY A 146 -19.93 -22.40 7.36
CA GLY A 146 -20.39 -23.57 6.61
C GLY A 146 -21.33 -23.27 5.43
N SER A 147 -21.76 -22.01 5.24
CA SER A 147 -22.52 -21.61 4.06
C SER A 147 -21.68 -21.76 2.79
N SER A 148 -22.31 -22.08 1.65
CA SER A 148 -21.60 -22.28 0.38
C SER A 148 -21.40 -20.96 -0.36
N LEU A 149 -20.24 -20.79 -1.00
CA LEU A 149 -19.99 -19.69 -1.93
C LEU A 149 -20.95 -19.74 -3.13
N THR A 150 -21.53 -18.60 -3.49
CA THR A 150 -22.33 -18.46 -4.72
C THR A 150 -21.83 -17.34 -5.64
N PRO A 151 -22.18 -17.36 -6.94
CA PRO A 151 -21.89 -16.25 -7.85
C PRO A 151 -22.45 -14.90 -7.37
N GLU A 152 -23.56 -14.90 -6.62
CA GLU A 152 -24.16 -13.69 -6.06
C GLU A 152 -23.29 -13.01 -4.99
N ASP A 153 -22.45 -13.76 -4.26
CA ASP A 153 -21.48 -13.20 -3.31
C ASP A 153 -20.38 -12.42 -4.03
N VAL A 154 -19.94 -12.93 -5.20
CA VAL A 154 -18.96 -12.26 -6.06
C VAL A 154 -19.56 -10.97 -6.63
N VAL A 155 -20.78 -11.02 -7.18
CA VAL A 155 -21.48 -9.81 -7.68
C VAL A 155 -21.63 -8.78 -6.57
N PHE A 156 -22.12 -9.19 -5.41
CA PHE A 156 -22.27 -8.32 -4.25
C PHE A 156 -20.96 -7.64 -3.85
N SER A 157 -19.85 -8.40 -3.84
CA SER A 157 -18.54 -7.88 -3.46
C SER A 157 -18.01 -6.85 -4.46
N VAL A 158 -18.25 -7.06 -5.76
CA VAL A 158 -17.92 -6.09 -6.81
C VAL A 158 -18.73 -4.81 -6.65
N GLU A 159 -20.05 -4.94 -6.51
CA GLU A 159 -20.97 -3.79 -6.33
C GLU A 159 -20.62 -3.00 -5.07
N ARG A 160 -20.35 -3.67 -3.95
CA ARG A 160 -19.98 -3.04 -2.68
C ARG A 160 -18.70 -2.20 -2.75
N VAL A 161 -17.73 -2.61 -3.56
CA VAL A 161 -16.49 -1.86 -3.75
C VAL A 161 -16.65 -0.75 -4.79
N ALA A 162 -17.36 -1.00 -5.88
CA ALA A 162 -17.44 -0.11 -7.03
C ALA A 162 -18.54 0.97 -6.91
N ASP A 163 -19.63 0.71 -6.17
CA ASP A 163 -20.82 1.57 -6.13
C ASP A 163 -21.11 2.13 -4.72
N ASP A 164 -20.99 3.44 -4.58
CA ASP A 164 -21.32 4.16 -3.33
C ASP A 164 -22.84 4.10 -3.01
N ALA A 165 -23.71 3.79 -3.99
CA ALA A 165 -25.14 3.64 -3.75
C ALA A 165 -25.48 2.46 -2.83
N THR A 166 -24.52 1.56 -2.59
CA THR A 166 -24.62 0.49 -1.58
C THR A 166 -24.63 1.02 -0.14
N GLY A 167 -24.35 2.31 0.08
CA GLY A 167 -24.24 2.92 1.41
C GLY A 167 -22.90 2.65 2.09
N PHE A 168 -21.95 2.04 1.38
CA PHE A 168 -20.58 1.82 1.80
C PHE A 168 -19.63 2.46 0.79
N SER A 169 -18.74 3.34 1.25
CA SER A 169 -17.76 3.99 0.37
C SER A 169 -16.39 3.37 0.63
N SER A 170 -15.99 2.44 -0.23
CA SER A 170 -14.73 1.72 -0.10
C SER A 170 -13.53 2.60 -0.44
N PRO A 171 -12.45 2.62 0.36
CA PRO A 171 -11.17 3.20 -0.06
C PRO A 171 -10.49 2.45 -1.23
N GLN A 172 -11.04 1.31 -1.68
CA GLN A 172 -10.59 0.59 -2.87
C GLN A 172 -11.35 0.96 -4.14
N ARG A 173 -12.37 1.85 -4.07
CA ARG A 173 -13.22 2.19 -5.21
C ARG A 173 -12.42 2.63 -6.44
N ASP A 174 -11.36 3.40 -6.22
CA ASP A 174 -10.47 3.90 -7.29
C ASP A 174 -9.76 2.78 -8.07
N GLN A 175 -9.69 1.56 -7.52
CA GLN A 175 -9.17 0.38 -8.21
C GLN A 175 -10.20 -0.24 -9.17
N LEU A 176 -11.50 -0.03 -8.91
CA LEU A 176 -12.62 -0.55 -9.69
C LEU A 176 -13.37 0.58 -10.44
N ASP A 177 -12.83 1.80 -10.52
CA ASP A 177 -13.48 2.99 -11.08
C ASP A 177 -13.95 2.81 -12.55
N GLY A 178 -13.36 1.84 -13.28
CA GLY A 178 -13.77 1.48 -14.64
C GLY A 178 -14.95 0.50 -14.71
N VAL A 179 -15.29 -0.19 -13.63
CA VAL A 179 -16.37 -1.19 -13.55
C VAL A 179 -17.72 -0.47 -13.56
N THR A 180 -18.60 -0.90 -14.45
CA THR A 180 -19.94 -0.32 -14.64
C THR A 180 -21.07 -1.24 -14.24
N ASP A 181 -20.82 -2.55 -14.22
CA ASP A 181 -21.84 -3.57 -13.97
C ASP A 181 -21.18 -4.92 -13.63
N ALA A 182 -21.83 -5.72 -12.80
CA ALA A 182 -21.46 -7.10 -12.50
C ALA A 182 -22.72 -7.95 -12.37
N ALA A 183 -22.76 -9.10 -13.05
CA ALA A 183 -23.95 -9.95 -13.07
C ALA A 183 -23.60 -11.44 -13.10
N VAL A 184 -24.45 -12.24 -12.47
CA VAL A 184 -24.43 -13.70 -12.64
C VAL A 184 -24.86 -14.03 -14.06
N VAL A 185 -24.16 -14.97 -14.69
CA VAL A 185 -24.53 -15.48 -16.01
C VAL A 185 -25.67 -16.48 -15.86
N ASP A 186 -26.80 -16.23 -16.51
CA ASP A 186 -28.01 -17.04 -16.40
C ASP A 186 -27.75 -18.54 -16.63
N GLY A 187 -28.06 -19.36 -15.63
CA GLY A 187 -27.91 -20.81 -15.70
C GLY A 187 -26.47 -21.33 -15.59
N GLU A 188 -25.51 -20.46 -15.31
CA GLU A 188 -24.10 -20.80 -15.16
C GLU A 188 -23.57 -20.35 -13.79
N ARG A 189 -22.57 -21.04 -13.24
CA ARG A 189 -21.85 -20.59 -12.03
C ARG A 189 -20.73 -19.63 -12.41
N SER A 190 -21.10 -18.53 -13.05
CA SER A 190 -20.14 -17.56 -13.57
C SER A 190 -20.63 -16.15 -13.32
N VAL A 191 -19.68 -15.23 -13.18
CA VAL A 191 -19.93 -13.80 -13.08
C VAL A 191 -19.27 -13.10 -14.26
N GLU A 192 -20.03 -12.22 -14.91
CA GLU A 192 -19.49 -11.27 -15.86
C GLU A 192 -19.37 -9.88 -15.23
N VAL A 193 -18.20 -9.28 -15.35
CA VAL A 193 -17.92 -7.90 -14.94
C VAL A 193 -17.69 -7.07 -16.19
N ARG A 194 -18.41 -5.95 -16.31
CA ARG A 194 -18.33 -5.01 -17.43
C ARG A 194 -17.65 -3.73 -17.00
N SER A 195 -16.75 -3.26 -17.85
CA SER A 195 -16.09 -1.97 -17.71
C SER A 195 -16.55 -0.98 -18.79
N SER A 196 -16.34 0.31 -18.51
CA SER A 196 -16.65 1.43 -19.42
C SER A 196 -15.83 1.39 -20.72
N GLY A 197 -14.67 0.73 -20.70
CA GLY A 197 -13.80 0.47 -21.84
C GLY A 197 -12.95 -0.79 -21.63
N VAL A 198 -11.95 -0.99 -22.49
CA VAL A 198 -10.95 -2.04 -22.24
C VAL A 198 -10.19 -1.67 -20.97
N ASP A 199 -10.18 -2.58 -20.00
CA ASP A 199 -9.34 -2.46 -18.82
C ASP A 199 -8.22 -3.52 -18.90
N PRO A 200 -6.99 -3.16 -19.30
CA PRO A 200 -5.90 -4.12 -19.47
C PRO A 200 -5.41 -4.73 -18.16
N VAL A 201 -5.69 -4.11 -17.00
CA VAL A 201 -5.20 -4.54 -15.67
C VAL A 201 -6.27 -5.22 -14.81
N VAL A 202 -7.50 -5.34 -15.32
CA VAL A 202 -8.66 -5.91 -14.60
C VAL A 202 -8.38 -7.21 -13.84
N PHE A 203 -7.65 -8.17 -14.42
CA PHE A 203 -7.36 -9.43 -13.73
C PHE A 203 -6.41 -9.24 -12.55
N THR A 204 -5.41 -8.36 -12.69
CA THR A 204 -4.50 -8.06 -11.59
C THR A 204 -5.18 -7.24 -10.50
N THR A 205 -6.12 -6.36 -10.87
CA THR A 205 -7.01 -5.67 -9.92
C THR A 205 -7.77 -6.70 -9.08
N PHE A 206 -8.45 -7.66 -9.71
CA PHE A 206 -9.19 -8.73 -9.02
C PHE A 206 -8.31 -9.74 -8.27
N ALA A 207 -7.03 -9.82 -8.59
CA ALA A 207 -6.05 -10.63 -7.84
C ALA A 207 -5.52 -9.92 -6.57
N SER A 208 -5.71 -8.61 -6.47
CA SER A 208 -5.11 -7.75 -5.43
C SER A 208 -6.13 -7.02 -4.55
N TYR A 209 -7.37 -6.90 -5.02
CA TYR A 209 -8.46 -6.13 -4.42
C TYR A 209 -9.79 -6.87 -4.62
N CYS A 210 -10.84 -6.38 -3.94
CA CYS A 210 -12.19 -6.95 -4.05
C CYS A 210 -12.24 -8.44 -3.61
N ASP A 211 -11.77 -8.71 -2.39
CA ASP A 211 -11.99 -10.01 -1.76
C ASP A 211 -13.49 -10.32 -1.68
N VAL A 212 -13.86 -11.59 -1.81
CA VAL A 212 -15.27 -12.01 -1.82
C VAL A 212 -15.79 -12.13 -0.39
N LEU A 213 -16.92 -11.47 -0.13
CA LEU A 213 -17.67 -11.51 1.12
C LEU A 213 -18.98 -12.26 0.93
N SER A 214 -19.45 -12.98 1.95
CA SER A 214 -20.83 -13.51 1.88
C SER A 214 -21.82 -12.38 2.00
N LYS A 215 -22.69 -12.30 0.98
CA LYS A 215 -23.73 -11.28 0.87
C LYS A 215 -24.67 -11.34 2.07
N GLU A 216 -25.10 -12.54 2.44
CA GLU A 216 -26.05 -12.75 3.54
C GLU A 216 -25.48 -12.27 4.88
N TRP A 217 -24.22 -12.60 5.17
CA TRP A 217 -23.59 -12.20 6.42
C TRP A 217 -23.39 -10.69 6.49
N VAL A 218 -22.94 -10.05 5.41
CA VAL A 218 -22.78 -8.59 5.38
C VAL A 218 -24.13 -7.86 5.52
N GLN A 219 -25.20 -8.38 4.91
CA GLN A 219 -26.54 -7.76 4.98
C GLN A 219 -27.25 -7.99 6.32
N SER A 220 -26.89 -9.04 7.06
CA SER A 220 -27.49 -9.37 8.36
C SER A 220 -26.83 -8.65 9.54
N HIS A 221 -25.73 -7.95 9.33
CA HIS A 221 -24.96 -7.30 10.38
C HIS A 221 -24.68 -5.82 10.09
N ASP A 222 -24.50 -5.03 11.13
CA ASP A 222 -24.08 -3.63 10.98
C ASP A 222 -22.56 -3.51 10.75
N ARG A 223 -22.12 -2.30 10.35
CA ARG A 223 -20.71 -2.01 10.08
C ARG A 223 -19.80 -2.22 11.29
N SER A 224 -20.28 -1.99 12.51
CA SER A 224 -19.47 -2.17 13.73
C SER A 224 -19.18 -3.64 13.97
N TYR A 225 -20.18 -4.50 13.75
CA TYR A 225 -20.04 -5.94 13.86
C TYR A 225 -19.05 -6.46 12.80
N ILE A 226 -19.23 -6.05 11.54
CA ILE A 226 -18.33 -6.44 10.44
C ILE A 226 -16.89 -5.94 10.66
N ALA A 227 -16.71 -4.76 11.25
CA ALA A 227 -15.38 -4.25 11.57
C ALA A 227 -14.67 -5.01 12.70
N SER A 228 -15.41 -5.77 13.53
CA SER A 228 -14.86 -6.47 14.71
C SER A 228 -14.89 -7.99 14.61
N ASN A 229 -15.48 -8.53 13.55
CA ASN A 229 -15.59 -9.96 13.27
C ASN A 229 -15.10 -10.21 11.85
N ALA A 230 -14.73 -11.45 11.56
CA ALA A 230 -14.34 -11.83 10.22
C ALA A 230 -15.01 -13.16 9.83
N MET A 231 -15.46 -13.23 8.59
CA MET A 231 -16.16 -14.38 8.05
C MET A 231 -15.87 -14.42 6.55
N GLY A 232 -14.96 -15.32 6.16
CA GLY A 232 -14.51 -15.45 4.78
C GLY A 232 -14.41 -16.92 4.37
N THR A 233 -13.64 -17.16 3.32
CA THR A 233 -13.41 -18.50 2.73
C THR A 233 -11.96 -18.96 2.89
N GLY A 234 -11.13 -18.13 3.52
CA GLY A 234 -9.69 -18.32 3.63
C GLY A 234 -9.27 -19.44 4.60
N PRO A 235 -7.97 -19.76 4.61
CA PRO A 235 -7.42 -20.89 5.36
C PRO A 235 -7.46 -20.76 6.89
N PHE A 236 -7.78 -19.58 7.44
CA PHE A 236 -7.84 -19.35 8.86
C PHE A 236 -9.11 -18.61 9.30
N VAL A 237 -9.67 -19.02 10.43
CA VAL A 237 -10.87 -18.46 11.06
C VAL A 237 -10.47 -17.55 12.22
N LEU A 238 -11.16 -16.41 12.36
CA LEU A 238 -10.89 -15.47 13.45
C LEU A 238 -11.23 -16.09 14.81
N GLU A 239 -10.28 -16.03 15.75
CA GLU A 239 -10.45 -16.45 17.14
C GLU A 239 -10.62 -15.24 18.07
N SER A 240 -9.74 -14.25 17.92
CA SER A 240 -9.76 -13.05 18.75
C SER A 240 -9.25 -11.83 17.99
N TYR A 241 -9.77 -10.67 18.37
CA TYR A 241 -9.37 -9.39 17.78
C TYR A 241 -9.38 -8.28 18.82
N GLU A 242 -8.23 -7.64 18.98
CA GLU A 242 -8.04 -6.42 19.73
C GLU A 242 -7.68 -5.30 18.74
N SER A 243 -8.59 -4.34 18.55
CA SER A 243 -8.45 -3.29 17.54
C SER A 243 -7.10 -2.57 17.62
N GLY A 244 -6.37 -2.59 16.49
CA GLY A 244 -5.05 -1.95 16.36
C GLY A 244 -3.90 -2.63 17.12
N SER A 245 -4.16 -3.68 17.90
CA SER A 245 -3.21 -4.33 18.80
C SER A 245 -2.86 -5.74 18.35
N ARG A 246 -3.87 -6.62 18.25
CA ARG A 246 -3.67 -8.06 18.07
C ARG A 246 -4.80 -8.69 17.28
N VAL A 247 -4.46 -9.65 16.42
CA VAL A 247 -5.45 -10.51 15.73
C VAL A 247 -4.96 -11.94 15.82
N GLU A 248 -5.84 -12.87 16.17
CA GLU A 248 -5.53 -14.29 16.25
C GLU A 248 -6.49 -15.08 15.40
N PHE A 249 -5.95 -16.04 14.66
CA PHE A 249 -6.71 -16.97 13.85
C PHE A 249 -6.31 -18.42 14.14
N SER A 250 -7.28 -19.32 14.06
CA SER A 250 -7.07 -20.76 14.03
C SER A 250 -7.18 -21.27 12.59
N ARG A 251 -6.54 -22.39 12.27
CA ARG A 251 -6.69 -22.99 10.94
C ARG A 251 -8.12 -23.44 10.70
N PHE A 252 -8.67 -23.12 9.53
CA PHE A 252 -9.95 -23.64 9.08
C PHE A 252 -9.78 -25.09 8.58
N GLU A 253 -10.32 -26.05 9.32
CA GLU A 253 -10.12 -27.48 9.02
C GLU A 253 -10.88 -27.95 7.76
N ASP A 254 -11.98 -27.26 7.40
CA ASP A 254 -12.76 -27.52 6.17
C ASP A 254 -12.32 -26.62 4.99
N TYR A 255 -11.10 -26.08 5.04
CA TYR A 255 -10.58 -25.25 3.96
C TYR A 255 -10.53 -26.01 2.62
N TRP A 256 -11.07 -25.40 1.58
CA TRP A 256 -11.22 -26.00 0.25
C TRP A 256 -9.88 -26.21 -0.48
N GLY A 257 -8.86 -25.44 -0.13
CA GLY A 257 -7.53 -25.50 -0.74
C GLY A 257 -6.57 -26.44 0.00
N ASP A 258 -5.28 -26.27 -0.24
CA ASP A 258 -4.26 -27.02 0.48
C ASP A 258 -4.25 -26.66 1.96
N ARG A 259 -4.35 -27.68 2.82
CA ARG A 259 -4.36 -27.50 4.27
C ARG A 259 -3.06 -26.81 4.74
N PRO A 260 -3.13 -25.64 5.40
CA PRO A 260 -1.95 -25.01 5.98
C PRO A 260 -1.26 -25.90 7.00
N ALA A 261 0.08 -25.95 6.94
CA ALA A 261 0.86 -26.62 7.98
C ALA A 261 0.70 -25.92 9.33
N ALA A 262 0.60 -24.59 9.33
CA ALA A 262 0.35 -23.80 10.52
C ALA A 262 -1.04 -24.12 11.09
N SER A 263 -1.12 -24.36 12.41
CA SER A 263 -2.38 -24.62 13.10
C SER A 263 -3.08 -23.35 13.58
N ALA A 264 -2.33 -22.26 13.71
CA ALA A 264 -2.81 -20.96 14.12
C ALA A 264 -1.85 -19.88 13.60
N VAL A 265 -2.34 -18.65 13.45
CA VAL A 265 -1.51 -17.48 13.15
C VAL A 265 -1.95 -16.32 14.04
N SER A 266 -0.99 -15.59 14.59
CA SER A 266 -1.26 -14.35 15.32
C SER A 266 -0.44 -13.19 14.79
N PHE A 267 -1.05 -12.01 14.82
CA PHE A 267 -0.43 -10.74 14.46
C PHE A 267 -0.43 -9.82 15.67
N SER A 268 0.70 -9.17 15.94
CA SER A 268 0.81 -8.12 16.96
C SER A 268 1.38 -6.82 16.39
N ALA A 269 0.89 -5.69 16.90
CA ALA A 269 1.42 -4.37 16.59
C ALA A 269 2.57 -4.01 17.52
N GLU A 270 3.73 -3.67 16.96
CA GLU A 270 4.85 -3.08 17.67
C GLU A 270 5.49 -2.05 16.76
N THR A 271 5.45 -0.77 17.16
CA THR A 271 5.94 0.33 16.34
C THR A 271 7.47 0.44 16.33
N ASP A 272 8.14 0.05 17.41
CA ASP A 272 9.60 0.10 17.52
C ASP A 272 10.24 -1.10 16.81
N PRO A 273 10.99 -0.88 15.70
CA PRO A 273 11.70 -1.96 15.03
C PRO A 273 12.71 -2.69 15.92
N VAL A 274 13.30 -2.05 16.93
CA VAL A 274 14.25 -2.69 17.84
C VAL A 274 13.52 -3.70 18.72
N ALA A 275 12.37 -3.33 19.28
CA ALA A 275 11.52 -4.22 20.06
C ALA A 275 11.03 -5.43 19.24
N ARG A 276 10.67 -5.23 17.96
CA ARG A 276 10.33 -6.35 17.05
C ARG A 276 11.49 -7.33 16.86
N ILE A 277 12.72 -6.81 16.74
CA ILE A 277 13.92 -7.65 16.62
C ILE A 277 14.19 -8.39 17.94
N ASP A 278 13.98 -7.74 19.08
CA ASP A 278 14.17 -8.34 20.41
C ASP A 278 13.21 -9.50 20.62
N ALA A 279 11.92 -9.29 20.37
CA ALA A 279 10.89 -10.34 20.44
C ALA A 279 11.25 -11.55 19.56
N LEU A 280 11.76 -11.32 18.34
CA LEU A 280 12.22 -12.39 17.45
C LEU A 280 13.43 -13.13 18.02
N LEU A 281 14.41 -12.38 18.52
CA LEU A 281 15.63 -12.93 19.10
C LEU A 281 15.39 -13.59 20.45
N GLU A 282 14.30 -13.31 21.15
CA GLU A 282 13.89 -13.97 22.38
C GLU A 282 12.98 -15.18 22.10
N GLY A 283 12.48 -15.32 20.87
CA GLY A 283 11.59 -16.39 20.44
C GLY A 283 10.13 -16.15 20.79
N GLU A 284 9.76 -14.91 21.11
CA GLU A 284 8.38 -14.48 21.37
C GLU A 284 7.55 -14.39 20.08
N VAL A 285 8.21 -14.14 18.95
CA VAL A 285 7.62 -14.12 17.60
C VAL A 285 8.47 -14.93 16.63
N ASP A 286 7.85 -15.37 15.55
CA ASP A 286 8.48 -16.18 14.51
C ASP A 286 8.86 -15.35 13.28
N VAL A 287 8.15 -14.24 13.04
CA VAL A 287 8.46 -13.28 11.96
C VAL A 287 8.36 -11.84 12.49
N ALA A 288 9.40 -11.06 12.24
CA ALA A 288 9.43 -9.61 12.47
C ALA A 288 9.46 -8.87 11.13
N VAL A 289 8.41 -8.09 10.85
CA VAL A 289 8.27 -7.32 9.60
C VAL A 289 8.98 -5.96 9.71
N GLY A 290 9.64 -5.55 8.63
CA GLY A 290 10.23 -4.22 8.51
C GLY A 290 11.47 -4.05 9.39
N VAL A 291 12.42 -4.97 9.27
CA VAL A 291 13.72 -4.91 9.95
C VAL A 291 14.57 -3.80 9.31
N PRO A 292 15.04 -2.80 10.08
CA PRO A 292 15.93 -1.78 9.54
C PRO A 292 17.31 -2.35 9.22
N PRO A 293 18.06 -1.76 8.27
CA PRO A 293 19.40 -2.21 7.90
C PRO A 293 20.35 -2.46 9.09
N ALA A 294 20.34 -1.55 10.08
CA ALA A 294 21.15 -1.68 11.30
C ALA A 294 20.83 -2.93 12.15
N GLY A 295 19.62 -3.48 12.03
CA GLY A 295 19.17 -4.69 12.73
C GLY A 295 19.61 -5.99 12.06
N VAL A 296 19.99 -5.95 10.77
CA VAL A 296 20.28 -7.16 9.99
C VAL A 296 21.45 -7.95 10.56
N ARG A 297 22.54 -7.26 10.88
CA ARG A 297 23.72 -7.91 11.48
C ARG A 297 23.37 -8.57 12.82
N ARG A 298 22.58 -7.89 13.65
CA ARG A 298 22.17 -8.41 14.96
C ARG A 298 21.37 -9.71 14.84
N ILE A 299 20.50 -9.81 13.83
CA ILE A 299 19.75 -11.04 13.56
C ILE A 299 20.69 -12.15 13.07
N ASN A 300 21.53 -11.86 12.07
CA ASN A 300 22.38 -12.86 11.43
C ASN A 300 23.58 -13.31 12.28
N ASP A 301 24.01 -12.53 13.28
CA ASP A 301 25.08 -12.91 14.21
C ASP A 301 24.63 -14.04 15.19
N GLY A 302 23.31 -14.24 15.35
CA GLY A 302 22.73 -15.32 16.15
C GLY A 302 22.41 -16.58 15.34
N THR A 303 21.93 -17.63 16.01
CA THR A 303 21.46 -18.87 15.34
C THR A 303 19.94 -19.02 15.32
N ARG A 304 19.22 -18.21 16.10
CA ARG A 304 17.77 -18.34 16.30
C ARG A 304 16.94 -17.80 15.13
N ALA A 305 17.46 -16.84 14.40
CA ALA A 305 16.76 -16.20 13.30
C ALA A 305 17.72 -15.87 12.16
N ARG A 306 17.15 -15.62 10.99
CA ARG A 306 17.83 -15.15 9.79
C ARG A 306 17.08 -13.96 9.21
N VAL A 307 17.76 -13.21 8.35
CA VAL A 307 17.11 -12.18 7.55
C VAL A 307 16.67 -12.74 6.21
N GLU A 308 15.41 -12.50 5.86
CA GLU A 308 14.85 -12.71 4.51
C GLU A 308 14.59 -11.34 3.86
N VAL A 309 14.88 -11.25 2.57
CA VAL A 309 14.85 -9.98 1.83
C VAL A 309 14.22 -10.21 0.47
N ALA A 310 13.33 -9.31 0.07
CA ALA A 310 12.81 -9.27 -1.29
C ALA A 310 12.76 -7.82 -1.79
N PRO A 311 13.08 -7.56 -3.07
CA PRO A 311 12.76 -6.29 -3.71
C PRO A 311 11.26 -6.05 -3.63
N SER A 312 10.83 -4.95 -3.02
CA SER A 312 9.40 -4.68 -2.80
C SER A 312 8.74 -4.07 -4.03
N THR A 313 7.42 -3.90 -4.04
CA THR A 313 6.71 -3.18 -5.11
C THR A 313 6.66 -1.66 -4.90
N ARG A 314 7.54 -1.15 -4.01
CA ARG A 314 7.55 0.24 -3.58
C ARG A 314 8.67 1.04 -4.24
N LEU A 315 8.27 2.07 -4.95
CA LEU A 315 9.14 3.10 -5.51
C LEU A 315 9.16 4.32 -4.59
N LEU A 316 10.33 4.87 -4.30
CA LEU A 316 10.52 6.20 -3.71
C LEU A 316 11.00 7.18 -4.78
N PHE A 317 10.54 8.42 -4.68
CA PHE A 317 10.92 9.51 -5.58
C PHE A 317 10.70 10.85 -4.88
N THR A 318 11.31 11.92 -5.40
CA THR A 318 10.89 13.28 -5.05
C THR A 318 10.08 13.89 -6.18
N GLY A 319 8.82 14.23 -5.93
CA GLY A 319 7.98 14.96 -6.87
C GLY A 319 8.34 16.44 -6.90
N MET A 320 8.23 17.04 -8.08
CA MET A 320 8.48 18.47 -8.32
C MET A 320 7.26 19.07 -9.02
N ARG A 321 6.76 20.19 -8.53
CA ARG A 321 5.63 20.91 -9.12
C ARG A 321 6.06 21.71 -10.35
N ASP A 322 5.62 21.32 -11.54
CA ASP A 322 6.05 21.97 -12.79
C ASP A 322 5.40 23.33 -13.08
N ASP A 323 4.47 23.77 -12.22
CA ASP A 323 3.86 25.10 -12.24
C ASP A 323 4.56 26.11 -11.31
N THR A 324 5.61 25.68 -10.60
CA THR A 324 6.28 26.47 -9.56
C THR A 324 7.77 26.61 -9.88
N GLN A 325 8.30 27.84 -9.86
CA GLN A 325 9.74 28.06 -10.01
C GLN A 325 10.51 27.50 -8.81
N PRO A 326 11.70 26.91 -9.00
CA PRO A 326 12.44 26.73 -10.25
C PRO A 326 12.08 25.45 -11.04
N PHE A 327 11.12 24.68 -10.54
CA PHE A 327 10.76 23.35 -11.05
C PHE A 327 9.97 23.38 -12.36
N ASP A 328 9.49 24.54 -12.81
CA ASP A 328 8.93 24.74 -14.14
C ASP A 328 9.96 24.49 -15.27
N SER A 329 11.26 24.61 -14.97
CA SER A 329 12.33 24.30 -15.92
C SER A 329 12.73 22.82 -15.90
N VAL A 330 12.58 22.15 -17.05
CA VAL A 330 13.09 20.80 -17.29
C VAL A 330 14.60 20.71 -17.04
N ALA A 331 15.36 21.76 -17.37
CA ALA A 331 16.81 21.77 -17.14
C ALA A 331 17.12 21.73 -15.65
N PHE A 332 16.41 22.50 -14.82
CA PHE A 332 16.58 22.49 -13.37
C PHE A 332 16.21 21.13 -12.75
N ARG A 333 15.08 20.54 -13.17
CA ARG A 333 14.67 19.21 -12.67
C ARG A 333 15.66 18.10 -13.04
N ARG A 334 16.23 18.17 -14.25
CA ARG A 334 17.32 17.27 -14.66
C ARG A 334 18.59 17.51 -13.84
N ALA A 335 18.91 18.77 -13.53
CA ALA A 335 20.06 19.11 -12.70
C ALA A 335 20.01 18.38 -11.35
N LEU A 336 18.84 18.37 -10.70
CA LEU A 336 18.67 17.66 -9.43
C LEU A 336 18.88 16.15 -9.54
N ASN A 337 18.58 15.53 -10.68
CA ASN A 337 18.88 14.11 -10.88
C ASN A 337 20.38 13.85 -11.03
N TYR A 338 21.12 14.70 -11.76
CA TYR A 338 22.58 14.59 -11.87
C TYR A 338 23.32 14.96 -10.57
N ALA A 339 22.69 15.77 -9.72
CA ALA A 339 23.27 16.20 -8.45
C ALA A 339 23.32 15.07 -7.41
N VAL A 340 22.42 14.09 -7.45
CA VAL A 340 22.27 13.10 -6.37
C VAL A 340 23.06 11.83 -6.68
N ASP A 341 24.00 11.47 -5.80
CA ASP A 341 24.68 10.17 -5.87
C ASP A 341 23.78 9.06 -5.28
N LEU A 342 22.94 8.49 -6.15
CA LEU A 342 22.01 7.40 -5.80
C LEU A 342 22.72 6.12 -5.36
N GLU A 343 23.90 5.83 -5.92
CA GLU A 343 24.69 4.66 -5.52
C GLU A 343 25.11 4.79 -4.06
N SER A 344 25.63 5.96 -3.67
CA SER A 344 25.99 6.25 -2.28
C SER A 344 24.78 6.31 -1.36
N VAL A 345 23.62 6.81 -1.80
CA VAL A 345 22.38 6.75 -0.99
C VAL A 345 22.00 5.30 -0.70
N VAL A 346 21.98 4.43 -1.72
CA VAL A 346 21.65 3.01 -1.54
C VAL A 346 22.71 2.29 -0.70
N GLY A 347 23.99 2.53 -0.95
CA GLY A 347 25.11 1.88 -0.26
C GLY A 347 25.28 2.31 1.19
N ASN A 348 25.15 3.60 1.49
CA ASN A 348 25.47 4.14 2.81
C ASN A 348 24.23 4.30 3.71
N VAL A 349 23.10 4.74 3.15
CA VAL A 349 21.87 4.98 3.92
C VAL A 349 21.05 3.69 4.03
N LEU A 350 20.85 2.99 2.91
CA LEU A 350 20.08 1.75 2.86
C LEU A 350 20.93 0.50 3.08
N GLN A 351 22.26 0.61 3.12
CA GLN A 351 23.20 -0.51 3.30
C GLN A 351 22.96 -1.66 2.31
N GLY A 352 22.59 -1.31 1.07
CA GLY A 352 22.29 -2.27 0.00
C GLY A 352 20.85 -2.80 -0.02
N PHE A 353 19.97 -2.38 0.90
CA PHE A 353 18.55 -2.77 0.90
C PHE A 353 17.68 -1.86 0.02
N GLY A 354 18.04 -1.76 -1.25
CA GLY A 354 17.32 -1.02 -2.28
C GLY A 354 18.01 -1.09 -3.63
N GLU A 355 17.30 -0.71 -4.68
CA GLU A 355 17.83 -0.62 -6.05
C GLU A 355 17.63 0.80 -6.58
N GLN A 356 18.59 1.31 -7.34
CA GLN A 356 18.47 2.60 -8.02
C GLN A 356 17.38 2.53 -9.09
N THR A 357 16.71 3.64 -9.35
CA THR A 357 15.68 3.73 -10.39
C THR A 357 15.92 4.95 -11.26
N GLY A 358 15.73 4.81 -12.57
CA GLY A 358 15.75 5.92 -13.53
C GLY A 358 14.39 6.27 -14.12
N GLN A 359 13.34 5.54 -13.74
CA GLN A 359 12.03 5.62 -14.36
C GLN A 359 10.91 5.26 -13.38
N PRO A 360 9.64 5.63 -13.66
CA PRO A 360 8.51 5.30 -12.80
C PRO A 360 8.20 3.81 -12.67
N THR A 361 8.52 3.01 -13.69
CA THR A 361 8.16 1.59 -13.72
C THR A 361 9.33 0.72 -13.24
N LEU A 362 9.14 0.01 -12.13
CA LEU A 362 10.16 -0.87 -11.55
C LEU A 362 10.52 -2.04 -12.47
N GLU A 363 11.72 -2.58 -12.33
CA GLU A 363 12.12 -3.79 -13.04
C GLU A 363 11.19 -4.96 -12.70
N GLY A 364 10.82 -5.72 -13.73
CA GLY A 364 9.84 -6.82 -13.64
C GLY A 364 8.38 -6.39 -13.81
N PHE A 365 8.09 -5.09 -13.87
CA PHE A 365 6.73 -4.58 -14.08
C PHE A 365 6.42 -4.41 -15.57
N THR A 366 5.16 -4.60 -15.94
CA THR A 366 4.68 -4.38 -17.31
C THR A 366 4.93 -2.93 -17.71
N GLY A 367 5.66 -2.74 -18.80
CA GLY A 367 6.02 -1.42 -19.33
C GLY A 367 7.38 -0.88 -18.90
N HIS A 368 8.13 -1.61 -18.04
CA HIS A 368 9.51 -1.26 -17.73
C HIS A 368 10.36 -1.16 -19.00
N ASN A 369 11.12 -0.07 -19.13
CA ASN A 369 12.00 0.16 -20.25
C ASN A 369 13.45 -0.20 -19.88
N PRO A 370 14.00 -1.33 -20.36
CA PRO A 370 15.36 -1.76 -20.02
C PRO A 370 16.45 -0.86 -20.60
N ASP A 371 16.12 0.05 -21.53
CA ASP A 371 17.09 0.99 -22.12
C ASP A 371 17.22 2.29 -21.29
N VAL A 372 16.39 2.46 -20.26
CA VAL A 372 16.43 3.62 -19.35
C VAL A 372 17.21 3.28 -18.10
N GLU A 373 18.43 3.79 -18.03
CA GLU A 373 19.30 3.73 -16.86
C GLU A 373 19.02 4.88 -15.88
N PRO A 374 19.37 4.73 -14.58
CA PRO A 374 19.42 5.86 -13.65
C PRO A 374 20.32 6.99 -14.17
N TYR A 375 19.99 8.22 -13.77
CA TYR A 375 20.86 9.37 -14.02
C TYR A 375 22.23 9.14 -13.36
N PRO A 376 23.35 9.36 -14.07
CA PRO A 376 24.66 9.27 -13.43
C PRO A 376 24.87 10.47 -12.50
N TYR A 377 25.62 10.25 -11.42
CA TYR A 377 26.10 11.32 -10.56
C TYR A 377 27.13 12.18 -11.28
N ASP A 378 26.79 13.44 -11.54
CA ASP A 378 27.63 14.43 -12.23
C ASP A 378 27.30 15.85 -11.74
N PRO A 379 27.90 16.30 -10.62
CA PRO A 379 27.67 17.64 -10.07
C PRO A 379 28.02 18.76 -11.03
N GLU A 380 29.08 18.62 -11.84
CA GLU A 380 29.48 19.64 -12.82
C GLU A 380 28.40 19.81 -13.88
N ARG A 381 27.80 18.72 -14.34
CA ARG A 381 26.66 18.76 -15.26
C ARG A 381 25.42 19.33 -14.59
N ALA A 382 25.18 19.03 -13.32
CA ALA A 382 24.08 19.60 -12.56
C ALA A 382 24.19 21.13 -12.47
N GLU A 383 25.34 21.67 -12.06
CA GLU A 383 25.57 23.13 -11.98
C GLU A 383 25.36 23.82 -13.34
N GLN A 384 25.86 23.22 -14.44
CA GLN A 384 25.64 23.73 -15.79
C GLN A 384 24.15 23.78 -16.18
N LEU A 385 23.36 22.79 -15.75
CA LEU A 385 21.93 22.72 -16.02
C LEU A 385 21.15 23.73 -15.17
N VAL A 386 21.59 24.02 -13.95
CA VAL A 386 21.04 25.11 -13.11
C VAL A 386 21.30 26.48 -13.76
N GLU A 387 22.49 26.72 -14.30
CA GLU A 387 22.77 27.96 -15.04
C GLU A 387 21.89 28.06 -16.30
N GLN A 388 21.78 26.97 -17.07
CA GLN A 388 20.94 26.92 -18.27
C GLN A 388 19.45 27.08 -17.97
N SER A 389 18.99 26.68 -16.79
CA SER A 389 17.61 26.86 -16.38
C SER A 389 17.28 28.31 -16.05
N GLY A 390 18.30 29.15 -15.81
CA GLY A 390 18.13 30.54 -15.37
C GLY A 390 17.78 30.68 -13.88
N TYR A 391 17.99 29.62 -13.08
CA TYR A 391 17.62 29.57 -11.66
C TYR A 391 18.82 29.37 -10.73
N ALA A 392 20.00 29.83 -11.15
CA ALA A 392 21.15 29.93 -10.25
C ALA A 392 20.81 30.81 -9.04
N GLY A 393 21.17 30.34 -7.85
CA GLY A 393 20.85 30.93 -6.55
C GLY A 393 19.47 30.56 -6.00
N ALA A 394 18.77 29.58 -6.60
CA ALA A 394 17.49 29.10 -6.08
C ALA A 394 17.65 28.51 -4.67
N GLU A 395 16.66 28.80 -3.81
CA GLU A 395 16.49 28.20 -2.49
C GLU A 395 15.28 27.27 -2.53
N ILE A 396 15.48 25.98 -2.24
CA ILE A 396 14.42 24.97 -2.32
C ILE A 396 14.34 24.14 -1.03
N THR A 397 13.14 23.66 -0.71
CA THR A 397 12.89 22.86 0.50
C THR A 397 12.24 21.53 0.12
N LEU A 398 12.86 20.41 0.50
CA LEU A 398 12.30 19.07 0.36
C LEU A 398 11.41 18.73 1.54
N HIS A 399 10.11 18.58 1.31
CA HIS A 399 9.17 18.14 2.32
C HIS A 399 9.10 16.60 2.37
N VAL A 400 9.29 16.00 3.55
CA VAL A 400 9.33 14.54 3.72
C VAL A 400 8.45 14.08 4.89
N PRO A 401 7.63 13.03 4.72
CA PRO A 401 6.79 12.53 5.80
C PRO A 401 7.62 11.76 6.83
N THR A 402 7.31 11.97 8.11
CA THR A 402 7.99 11.26 9.22
C THR A 402 7.42 9.86 9.41
N GLY A 403 8.30 8.86 9.60
CA GLY A 403 7.92 7.50 10.02
C GLY A 403 7.20 6.64 8.98
N ARG A 404 7.09 7.08 7.72
CA ARG A 404 6.30 6.39 6.69
C ARG A 404 7.09 5.42 5.82
N TYR A 405 8.33 5.77 5.47
CA TYR A 405 9.18 5.01 4.55
C TYR A 405 10.47 4.59 5.25
N LEU A 406 11.00 3.41 4.91
CA LEU A 406 12.29 2.95 5.43
C LEU A 406 13.37 3.99 5.13
N LYS A 407 13.98 4.55 6.20
CA LYS A 407 15.01 5.60 6.10
C LYS A 407 14.60 6.84 5.30
N GLY A 408 13.30 7.12 5.17
CA GLY A 408 12.80 8.20 4.30
C GLY A 408 13.37 9.58 4.64
N PHE A 409 13.54 9.90 5.92
CA PHE A 409 14.14 11.17 6.32
C PHE A 409 15.64 11.22 6.04
N GLU A 410 16.37 10.14 6.31
CA GLU A 410 17.80 10.06 6.04
C GLU A 410 18.10 10.07 4.53
N ILE A 411 17.23 9.47 3.71
CA ILE A 411 17.27 9.61 2.25
C ILE A 411 17.08 11.08 1.86
N ALA A 412 16.03 11.74 2.37
CA ALA A 412 15.78 13.15 2.08
C ALA A 412 16.95 14.07 2.50
N GLN A 413 17.57 13.82 3.66
CA GLN A 413 18.77 14.54 4.09
C GLN A 413 19.94 14.33 3.14
N SER A 414 20.13 13.12 2.64
CA SER A 414 21.21 12.81 1.70
C SER A 414 20.98 13.48 0.34
N VAL A 415 19.74 13.42 -0.17
CA VAL A 415 19.33 14.12 -1.40
C VAL A 415 19.58 15.62 -1.27
N VAL A 416 19.11 16.24 -0.18
CA VAL A 416 19.32 17.67 0.07
C VAL A 416 20.80 18.01 0.23
N GLY A 417 21.58 17.18 0.93
CA GLY A 417 23.02 17.38 1.10
C GLY A 417 23.75 17.45 -0.24
N TYR A 418 23.47 16.53 -1.16
CA TYR A 418 24.08 16.56 -2.50
C TYR A 418 23.66 17.77 -3.35
N VAL A 419 22.40 18.21 -3.23
CA VAL A 419 21.93 19.40 -3.95
C VAL A 419 22.53 20.68 -3.37
N ASP A 420 22.71 20.76 -2.05
CA ASP A 420 23.30 21.90 -1.34
C ASP A 420 24.83 21.98 -1.52
N GLU A 421 25.47 20.91 -1.97
CA GLU A 421 26.89 20.91 -2.40
C GLU A 421 27.11 21.63 -3.73
N LEU A 422 26.06 21.81 -4.55
CA LEU A 422 26.15 22.60 -5.78
C LEU A 422 26.41 24.07 -5.42
N SER A 423 27.34 24.71 -6.12
CA SER A 423 27.73 26.11 -5.81
C SER A 423 26.65 27.15 -6.10
N ASN A 424 25.59 26.77 -6.82
CA ASN A 424 24.55 27.67 -7.33
C ASN A 424 23.11 27.25 -6.97
N VAL A 425 22.91 26.37 -5.99
CA VAL A 425 21.59 26.04 -5.40
C VAL A 425 21.75 25.89 -3.89
N SER A 426 20.73 26.30 -3.13
CA SER A 426 20.62 26.04 -1.68
C SER A 426 19.43 25.14 -1.44
N ALA A 427 19.61 24.08 -0.66
CA ALA A 427 18.56 23.10 -0.38
C ALA A 427 18.43 22.82 1.12
N THR A 428 17.18 22.73 1.58
CA THR A 428 16.86 22.34 2.97
C THR A 428 15.84 21.21 3.01
N VAL A 429 15.70 20.55 4.17
CA VAL A 429 14.71 19.49 4.38
C VAL A 429 13.74 19.86 5.50
N GLU A 430 12.45 19.66 5.27
CA GLU A 430 11.40 19.87 6.26
C GLU A 430 10.63 18.57 6.53
N ARG A 431 10.53 18.18 7.81
CA ARG A 431 9.70 17.05 8.21
C ARG A 431 8.23 17.47 8.28
N ARG A 432 7.36 16.64 7.70
CA ARG A 432 5.90 16.79 7.78
C ARG A 432 5.27 15.56 8.44
N GLY A 433 4.10 15.76 9.04
CA GLY A 433 3.21 14.64 9.35
C GLY A 433 2.66 14.05 8.06
N PHE A 434 2.61 12.72 7.93
CA PHE A 434 2.18 12.06 6.68
C PHE A 434 0.81 12.54 6.22
N GLN A 435 -0.17 12.61 7.12
CA GLN A 435 -1.54 13.01 6.77
C GLN A 435 -1.62 14.47 6.29
N SER A 436 -0.83 15.36 6.87
CA SER A 436 -0.76 16.76 6.44
C SER A 436 -0.17 16.86 5.04
N LEU A 437 1.02 16.28 4.81
CA LEU A 437 1.64 16.30 3.49
C LEU A 437 0.75 15.64 2.43
N ALA A 438 0.13 14.50 2.75
CA ALA A 438 -0.79 13.84 1.82
C ALA A 438 -2.02 14.70 1.50
N SER A 439 -2.55 15.45 2.49
CA SER A 439 -3.67 16.37 2.27
C SER A 439 -3.27 17.51 1.32
N ASP A 440 -2.11 18.14 1.56
CA ASP A 440 -1.59 19.23 0.74
C ASP A 440 -1.40 18.77 -0.73
N LEU A 441 -0.89 17.55 -0.92
CA LEU A 441 -0.70 16.98 -2.27
C LEU A 441 -2.00 16.56 -2.97
N LEU A 442 -3.03 16.16 -2.22
CA LEU A 442 -4.32 15.71 -2.79
C LEU A 442 -5.29 16.85 -3.09
N SER A 443 -5.05 18.01 -2.52
CA SER A 443 -5.87 19.18 -2.71
C SER A 443 -4.97 20.41 -2.71
N PRO A 444 -4.13 20.57 -3.74
CA PRO A 444 -3.29 21.75 -3.81
C PRO A 444 -4.20 22.97 -4.01
N THR A 445 -4.35 23.78 -2.96
CA THR A 445 -5.25 24.93 -2.96
C THR A 445 -4.51 26.25 -3.13
N ASP A 446 -3.20 26.29 -2.85
CA ASP A 446 -2.47 27.53 -2.66
C ASP A 446 -1.03 27.48 -3.19
N SER A 447 -0.40 28.64 -3.34
CA SER A 447 1.01 28.75 -3.73
C SER A 447 1.99 28.23 -2.66
N ASP A 448 1.50 28.01 -1.44
CA ASP A 448 2.30 27.61 -0.28
C ASP A 448 2.38 26.08 -0.12
N ASP A 449 1.71 25.33 -1.00
CA ASP A 449 1.78 23.87 -1.01
C ASP A 449 3.21 23.40 -1.41
N PRO A 450 3.69 22.27 -0.86
CA PRO A 450 5.04 21.77 -1.13
C PRO A 450 5.36 21.62 -2.61
N ALA A 451 6.29 22.45 -3.11
CA ALA A 451 6.76 22.40 -4.50
C ALA A 451 7.73 21.24 -4.77
N TRP A 452 8.43 20.78 -3.73
CA TRP A 452 9.34 19.64 -3.78
C TRP A 452 9.12 18.74 -2.57
N TYR A 453 8.79 17.48 -2.83
CA TYR A 453 8.34 16.57 -1.78
C TYR A 453 8.80 15.14 -2.04
N LEU A 454 9.07 14.37 -0.98
CA LEU A 454 9.38 12.95 -1.05
C LEU A 454 8.15 12.13 -0.69
N ILE A 455 7.72 11.27 -1.61
CA ILE A 455 6.72 10.23 -1.34
C ILE A 455 7.18 8.89 -1.91
N GLY A 456 6.44 7.84 -1.57
CA GLY A 456 6.63 6.52 -2.12
C GLY A 456 5.29 5.93 -2.56
N TRP A 457 5.33 5.17 -3.66
CA TRP A 457 4.18 4.51 -4.23
C TRP A 457 4.39 3.00 -4.23
N ASN A 458 3.39 2.25 -3.78
CA ASN A 458 3.42 0.79 -3.77
C ASN A 458 2.41 0.28 -4.79
N GLU A 459 2.88 -0.51 -5.75
CA GLU A 459 2.03 -1.04 -6.81
C GLU A 459 2.14 -2.57 -6.91
N PRO A 460 1.32 -3.32 -6.15
CA PRO A 460 1.43 -4.77 -6.07
C PRO A 460 1.00 -5.48 -7.36
N THR A 461 0.34 -4.79 -8.30
CA THR A 461 -0.11 -5.38 -9.57
C THR A 461 1.00 -5.53 -10.61
N ALA A 462 2.21 -5.04 -10.33
CA ALA A 462 3.33 -5.09 -11.26
C ALA A 462 3.03 -4.51 -12.66
N ASP A 463 2.19 -3.47 -12.76
CA ASP A 463 1.88 -2.77 -14.01
C ASP A 463 2.21 -1.28 -13.91
N GLY A 464 3.05 -0.78 -14.83
CA GLY A 464 3.51 0.60 -14.83
C GLY A 464 2.41 1.63 -15.01
N VAL A 465 1.26 1.28 -15.63
CA VAL A 465 0.15 2.24 -15.80
C VAL A 465 -0.43 2.67 -14.47
N LEU A 466 -0.43 1.78 -13.47
CA LEU A 466 -0.99 2.03 -12.14
C LEU A 466 -0.05 2.86 -11.24
N VAL A 467 1.22 3.00 -11.64
CA VAL A 467 2.13 4.00 -11.08
C VAL A 467 1.98 5.32 -11.82
N MET A 468 2.07 5.29 -13.15
CA MET A 468 2.16 6.49 -13.98
C MET A 468 0.86 7.30 -14.04
N ARG A 469 -0.31 6.66 -14.13
CA ARG A 469 -1.60 7.36 -14.23
C ARG A 469 -1.89 8.24 -13.00
N PRO A 470 -1.90 7.74 -11.76
CA PRO A 470 -2.22 8.60 -10.62
C PRO A 470 -1.18 9.69 -10.34
N LEU A 471 0.09 9.50 -10.76
CA LEU A 471 1.21 10.34 -10.33
C LEU A 471 1.83 11.22 -11.44
N LEU A 472 1.56 10.97 -12.72
CA LEU A 472 2.24 11.65 -13.83
C LEU A 472 1.32 12.07 -14.98
N THR A 473 0.09 11.56 -15.09
CA THR A 473 -0.85 12.14 -16.07
C THR A 473 -1.38 13.47 -15.55
N SER A 474 -1.71 14.39 -16.46
CA SER A 474 -2.17 15.73 -16.07
C SER A 474 -3.46 15.74 -15.25
N ASP A 475 -4.27 14.69 -15.37
CA ASP A 475 -5.49 14.45 -14.58
C ASP A 475 -5.28 13.50 -13.39
N GLY A 476 -4.03 13.06 -13.18
CA GLY A 476 -3.65 12.17 -12.08
C GLY A 476 -3.85 12.85 -10.74
N ARG A 477 -4.53 12.15 -9.82
CA ARG A 477 -4.94 12.67 -8.50
C ARG A 477 -3.78 13.20 -7.64
N LEU A 478 -2.57 12.69 -7.83
CA LEU A 478 -1.36 13.07 -7.10
C LEU A 478 -0.28 13.61 -8.05
N SER A 479 -0.63 13.87 -9.31
CA SER A 479 0.32 14.43 -10.26
C SER A 479 0.59 15.89 -9.95
N THR A 480 1.87 16.26 -9.99
CA THR A 480 2.33 17.66 -9.96
C THR A 480 3.04 18.05 -11.24
N TRP A 481 2.76 17.31 -12.32
CA TRP A 481 3.36 17.49 -13.63
C TRP A 481 2.30 17.38 -14.71
N SER A 482 2.41 18.18 -15.77
CA SER A 482 1.55 18.10 -16.94
C SER A 482 2.35 17.92 -18.22
N ASN A 483 1.95 16.93 -19.03
CA ASN A 483 2.56 16.70 -20.33
C ASN A 483 1.63 16.00 -21.32
N GLU A 484 1.16 16.75 -22.32
CA GLU A 484 0.21 16.23 -23.33
C GLU A 484 0.73 15.04 -24.14
N ALA A 485 2.06 14.90 -24.31
CA ALA A 485 2.62 13.74 -25.00
C ALA A 485 2.56 12.50 -24.11
N PHE A 486 2.86 12.65 -22.82
CA PHE A 486 2.74 11.59 -21.83
C PHE A 486 1.28 11.14 -21.67
N ASP A 487 0.34 12.09 -21.52
CA ASP A 487 -1.09 11.80 -21.39
C ASP A 487 -1.63 10.98 -22.58
N ARG A 488 -1.17 11.30 -23.79
CA ARG A 488 -1.53 10.55 -25.00
C ARG A 488 -1.01 9.12 -24.97
N LEU A 489 0.23 8.91 -24.52
CA LEU A 489 0.81 7.56 -24.39
C LEU A 489 0.02 6.73 -23.38
N LEU A 490 -0.35 7.31 -22.24
CA LEU A 490 -1.10 6.60 -21.19
C LEU A 490 -2.55 6.32 -21.62
N THR A 491 -3.18 7.25 -22.34
CA THR A 491 -4.50 7.05 -22.94
C THR A 491 -4.46 5.92 -23.98
N GLN A 492 -3.44 5.93 -24.86
CA GLN A 492 -3.25 4.91 -25.88
C GLN A 492 -3.03 3.53 -25.25
N ALA A 493 -2.12 3.43 -24.28
CA ALA A 493 -1.81 2.18 -23.57
C ALA A 493 -3.03 1.58 -22.85
N SER A 494 -3.97 2.42 -22.40
CA SER A 494 -5.21 1.97 -21.76
C SER A 494 -6.17 1.26 -22.73
N SER A 495 -6.02 1.47 -24.05
CA SER A 495 -6.82 0.82 -25.09
C SER A 495 -6.14 -0.36 -25.78
N GLN A 496 -4.85 -0.60 -25.47
CA GLN A 496 -4.02 -1.64 -26.10
C GLN A 496 -3.89 -2.87 -25.20
N THR A 497 -3.39 -3.97 -25.76
CA THR A 497 -3.01 -5.18 -25.00
C THR A 497 -1.72 -5.78 -25.58
N GLY A 498 -1.11 -6.75 -24.90
CA GLY A 498 0.09 -7.45 -25.39
C GLY A 498 1.28 -6.53 -25.64
N ASP A 499 2.12 -6.91 -26.61
CA ASP A 499 3.38 -6.22 -26.92
C ASP A 499 3.19 -4.76 -27.33
N GLU A 500 2.10 -4.45 -28.01
CA GLU A 500 1.78 -3.07 -28.42
C GLU A 500 1.65 -2.16 -27.20
N ARG A 501 0.92 -2.60 -26.17
CA ARG A 501 0.79 -1.87 -24.91
C ARG A 501 2.12 -1.74 -24.19
N VAL A 502 2.90 -2.83 -24.14
CA VAL A 502 4.20 -2.84 -23.46
C VAL A 502 5.13 -1.79 -24.08
N ASN A 503 5.20 -1.70 -25.40
CA ASN A 503 6.05 -0.72 -26.08
C ASN A 503 5.59 0.72 -25.84
N THR A 504 4.28 1.00 -25.90
CA THR A 504 3.75 2.34 -25.57
C THR A 504 4.10 2.77 -24.14
N LEU A 505 4.06 1.83 -23.17
CA LEU A 505 4.46 2.12 -21.79
C LEU A 505 5.97 2.34 -21.64
N ARG A 506 6.80 1.67 -22.46
CA ARG A 506 8.26 1.94 -22.49
C ARG A 506 8.57 3.33 -23.02
N ASP A 507 7.87 3.76 -24.06
CA ASP A 507 7.97 5.12 -24.59
C ASP A 507 7.54 6.16 -23.54
N ALA A 508 6.50 5.86 -22.75
CA ALA A 508 6.08 6.71 -21.64
C ALA A 508 7.16 6.82 -20.56
N ASN A 509 7.78 5.71 -20.16
CA ASN A 509 8.89 5.71 -19.20
C ASN A 509 10.11 6.49 -19.73
N GLN A 510 10.46 6.35 -21.01
CA GLN A 510 11.53 7.14 -21.63
C GLN A 510 11.21 8.63 -21.58
N LEU A 511 9.99 9.02 -21.94
CA LEU A 511 9.57 10.42 -21.90
C LEU A 511 9.59 10.97 -20.47
N ALA A 512 9.11 10.20 -19.49
CA ALA A 512 9.18 10.60 -18.08
C ALA A 512 10.64 10.76 -17.63
N HIS A 513 11.53 9.83 -17.97
CA HIS A 513 12.96 9.96 -17.69
C HIS A 513 13.50 11.26 -18.27
N ASP A 514 13.33 11.50 -19.58
CA ASP A 514 13.88 12.67 -20.29
C ASP A 514 13.34 14.02 -19.77
N ARG A 515 12.10 14.04 -19.28
CA ARG A 515 11.42 15.24 -18.77
C ARG A 515 11.60 15.44 -17.27
N ALA A 516 12.17 14.47 -16.57
CA ALA A 516 12.49 14.51 -15.14
C ALA A 516 11.37 15.14 -14.30
N PRO A 517 10.13 14.62 -14.30
CA PRO A 517 9.09 15.10 -13.39
C PRO A 517 9.47 14.83 -11.92
N TRP A 518 10.34 13.84 -11.69
CA TRP A 518 10.87 13.46 -10.40
C TRP A 518 12.39 13.54 -10.36
N VAL A 519 12.94 13.64 -9.16
CA VAL A 519 14.23 13.00 -8.88
C VAL A 519 13.91 11.55 -8.60
N PHE A 520 14.32 10.67 -9.51
CA PHE A 520 14.13 9.24 -9.35
C PHE A 520 15.06 8.79 -8.21
N LEU A 521 14.53 8.02 -7.26
CA LEU A 521 15.33 7.54 -6.14
C LEU A 521 15.53 6.04 -6.27
N ASN A 522 14.81 5.28 -5.45
CA ASN A 522 15.08 3.87 -5.28
C ASN A 522 13.81 3.05 -5.17
N ARG A 523 13.92 1.80 -5.61
CA ARG A 523 13.05 0.72 -5.15
C ARG A 523 13.44 0.38 -3.72
N GLN A 524 12.46 0.23 -2.83
CA GLN A 524 12.71 -0.30 -1.49
C GLN A 524 12.72 -1.82 -1.48
N TYR A 525 13.51 -2.38 -0.57
CA TYR A 525 13.45 -3.80 -0.25
C TYR A 525 12.62 -4.00 1.02
N SER A 526 11.83 -5.06 1.02
CA SER A 526 11.17 -5.55 2.23
C SER A 526 12.13 -6.49 2.95
N VAL A 527 12.42 -6.16 4.20
CA VAL A 527 13.39 -6.88 5.04
C VAL A 527 12.63 -7.46 6.23
N TYR A 528 12.77 -8.77 6.43
CA TYR A 528 12.09 -9.55 7.45
C TYR A 528 13.11 -10.27 8.31
N GLY A 529 12.88 -10.31 9.61
CA GLY A 529 13.53 -11.26 10.50
C GLY A 529 12.65 -12.51 10.60
N VAL A 530 13.22 -13.68 10.41
CA VAL A 530 12.48 -14.95 10.38
C VAL A 530 13.19 -15.95 11.27
N SER A 531 12.45 -16.57 12.19
CA SER A 531 12.96 -17.64 13.03
C SER A 531 13.55 -18.76 12.16
N SER A 532 14.71 -19.27 12.57
CA SER A 532 15.38 -20.39 11.89
C SER A 532 14.54 -21.66 11.91
N ALA A 533 13.54 -21.75 12.80
CA ALA A 533 12.59 -22.85 12.84
C ALA A 533 11.50 -22.77 11.75
N ILE A 534 11.42 -21.66 11.00
CA ILE A 534 10.42 -21.44 9.96
C ILE A 534 11.09 -21.45 8.58
N ASP A 535 10.66 -22.36 7.71
CA ASP A 535 10.94 -22.28 6.28
C ASP A 535 9.90 -21.37 5.61
N TRP A 536 10.41 -20.23 5.14
CA TRP A 536 9.66 -19.19 4.46
C TRP A 536 10.64 -18.26 3.75
N ARG A 537 10.21 -17.67 2.64
CA ARG A 537 10.99 -16.70 1.85
C ARG A 537 10.20 -15.42 1.67
N ALA A 538 10.89 -14.30 1.75
CA ALA A 538 10.29 -13.01 1.47
C ALA A 538 9.75 -12.94 0.03
N ARG A 539 8.66 -12.21 -0.15
CA ARG A 539 7.97 -12.04 -1.44
C ARG A 539 8.04 -10.58 -1.90
N THR A 540 8.08 -10.40 -3.22
CA THR A 540 8.10 -9.08 -3.86
C THR A 540 6.83 -8.28 -3.60
N ASP A 541 5.68 -8.97 -3.50
CA ASP A 541 4.35 -8.37 -3.27
C ASP A 541 4.11 -7.94 -1.80
N GLU A 542 5.14 -8.00 -0.95
CA GLU A 542 5.11 -7.67 0.48
C GLU A 542 4.17 -8.58 1.32
N ARG A 543 3.54 -9.61 0.73
CA ARG A 543 2.64 -10.53 1.46
C ARG A 543 3.44 -11.39 2.44
N VAL A 544 2.93 -11.50 3.66
CA VAL A 544 3.40 -12.47 4.66
C VAL A 544 2.27 -13.48 4.87
N ASP A 545 2.35 -14.60 4.15
CA ASP A 545 1.31 -15.63 4.15
C ASP A 545 1.73 -16.83 5.00
N ALA A 546 1.07 -17.02 6.15
CA ALA A 546 1.33 -18.13 7.06
C ALA A 546 0.92 -19.49 6.46
N ALA A 547 0.03 -19.53 5.45
CA ALA A 547 -0.33 -20.77 4.77
C ALA A 547 0.84 -21.34 3.96
N GLU A 548 1.80 -20.51 3.54
CA GLU A 548 3.01 -20.91 2.82
C GLU A 548 4.14 -21.38 3.77
N MET A 549 4.04 -21.09 5.08
CA MET A 549 5.11 -21.37 6.05
C MET A 549 5.14 -22.84 6.47
N ARG A 550 6.35 -23.38 6.67
CA ARG A 550 6.60 -24.74 7.15
C ARG A 550 7.59 -24.71 8.31
N ARG A 551 7.65 -25.79 9.10
CA ARG A 551 8.78 -25.99 10.03
C ARG A 551 10.04 -26.28 9.20
N SER A 552 11.16 -25.68 9.57
CA SER A 552 12.46 -26.11 9.05
C SER A 552 12.76 -27.52 9.56
N GLU A 553 13.34 -28.35 8.69
CA GLU A 553 13.89 -29.66 9.05
C GLU A 553 15.11 -29.55 9.97
#